data_AF-A0A6N8X692-F1
#
_entry.id   AF-A0A6N8X692-F1
#
_cell.length_a   1.000
_cell.length_b   1.000
_cell.length_c   1.000
_cell.angle_alpha   90.00
_cell.angle_beta   90.00
_cell.angle_gamma   90.00
#
_symmetry.space_group_name_H-M   'P 1'
#
loop_
_entity.id
_entity.type
_entity.pdbx_description
1 polymer ?
#
loop_
_entity_poly.entity_id
_entity_poly.type
_entity_poly.pdbx_seq_one_letter_code
_entity_poly.pdbx_strand_id
1 'polypeptide(L)'
;GRILTTRERIELHNKDPRCTSCHRFMDPIGLALDNFDVTGKWRSLENGVPLDTRGDFYDGTPVATPADLSEALLRRPLPLVRNFTENLMAYALGRRVEHYDQPAIREIVRRAEHDDYRVSTLVLGVVGSDAFRMRRAAAPAAAQESGAARPDERNGRR
;
A
#
# COMPACT_ATOMS: atom_id res chain seq x y z
N GLY A 1 -13.64 7.57 -34.66
CA GLY A 1 -12.59 6.56 -34.39
C GLY A 1 -13.06 5.67 -33.24
N ARG A 2 -12.65 4.41 -33.20
CA ARG A 2 -12.99 3.47 -32.12
C ARG A 2 -12.27 3.85 -30.82
N ILE A 3 -12.96 3.74 -29.69
CA ILE A 3 -12.33 3.92 -28.36
C ILE A 3 -11.53 2.66 -28.03
N LEU A 4 -10.24 2.83 -27.74
CA LEU A 4 -9.34 1.73 -27.38
C LEU A 4 -9.66 1.17 -26.00
N THR A 5 -9.55 -0.15 -25.87
CA THR A 5 -9.57 -0.84 -24.57
C THR A 5 -8.31 -0.50 -23.75
N THR A 6 -8.34 -0.83 -22.46
CA THR A 6 -7.18 -0.70 -21.56
C THR A 6 -6.00 -1.50 -22.08
N ARG A 7 -6.23 -2.75 -22.51
CA ARG A 7 -5.22 -3.61 -23.17
C ARG A 7 -4.55 -2.90 -24.33
N GLU A 8 -5.32 -2.37 -25.28
CA GLU A 8 -4.80 -1.74 -26.49
C GLU A 8 -4.06 -0.43 -26.19
N ARG A 9 -4.54 0.36 -25.22
CA ARG A 9 -3.85 1.58 -24.77
C ARG A 9 -2.49 1.25 -24.17
N ILE A 10 -2.41 0.20 -23.36
CA ILE A 10 -1.17 -0.27 -22.75
C ILE A 10 -0.22 -0.81 -23.83
N GLU A 11 -0.70 -1.59 -24.80
CA GLU A 11 0.14 -2.08 -25.92
C GLU A 11 0.73 -0.94 -26.73
N LEU A 12 -0.05 0.11 -26.99
CA LEU A 12 0.44 1.29 -27.67
C LEU A 12 1.51 2.00 -26.84
N HIS A 13 1.31 2.12 -25.51
CA HIS A 13 2.27 2.72 -24.60
C HIS A 13 3.58 1.92 -24.51
N ASN A 14 3.49 0.59 -24.52
CA ASN A 14 4.63 -0.32 -24.47
C ASN A 14 5.41 -0.45 -25.78
N LYS A 15 5.03 0.29 -26.84
CA LYS A 15 5.89 0.41 -28.03
C LYS A 15 7.13 1.26 -27.75
N ASP A 16 7.10 2.13 -26.76
CA ASP A 16 8.27 2.91 -26.35
C ASP A 16 9.12 2.11 -25.35
N PRO A 17 10.40 1.82 -25.67
CA PRO A 17 11.30 1.10 -24.76
C PRO A 17 11.44 1.74 -23.38
N ARG A 18 11.28 3.07 -23.27
CA ARG A 18 11.33 3.80 -22.00
C ARG A 18 10.18 3.40 -21.09
N CYS A 19 8.99 3.22 -21.66
CA CYS A 19 7.78 2.84 -20.93
C CYS A 19 7.81 1.36 -20.52
N THR A 20 8.16 0.47 -21.47
CA THR A 20 8.20 -0.98 -21.25
C THR A 20 9.14 -1.41 -20.14
N SER A 21 10.18 -0.62 -19.86
CA SER A 21 11.14 -0.89 -18.78
C SER A 21 10.47 -1.08 -17.40
N CYS A 22 9.44 -0.27 -17.11
CA CYS A 22 8.65 -0.33 -15.87
C CYS A 22 7.36 -1.12 -16.07
N HIS A 23 6.67 -0.91 -17.18
CA HIS A 23 5.35 -1.48 -17.46
C HIS A 23 5.34 -3.01 -17.53
N ARG A 24 6.45 -3.64 -17.95
CA ARG A 24 6.63 -5.10 -17.91
C ARG A 24 6.40 -5.73 -16.53
N PHE A 25 6.55 -4.96 -15.45
CA PHE A 25 6.35 -5.43 -14.08
C PHE A 25 4.95 -5.14 -13.55
N MET A 26 4.29 -4.10 -14.07
CA MET A 26 3.04 -3.56 -13.52
C MET A 26 1.82 -4.02 -14.31
N ASP A 27 1.91 -4.03 -15.64
CA ASP A 27 0.78 -4.32 -16.52
C ASP A 27 0.22 -5.73 -16.34
N PRO A 28 1.02 -6.81 -16.20
CA PRO A 28 0.46 -8.15 -16.03
C PRO A 28 -0.45 -8.25 -14.79
N ILE A 29 -0.11 -7.54 -13.72
CA ILE A 29 -0.92 -7.47 -12.50
C ILE A 29 -2.24 -6.73 -12.78
N GLY A 30 -2.16 -5.59 -13.47
CA GLY A 30 -3.34 -4.80 -13.82
C GLY A 30 -4.29 -5.52 -14.77
N LEU A 31 -3.74 -6.17 -15.80
CA LEU A 31 -4.50 -6.92 -16.81
C LEU A 31 -5.22 -8.13 -16.18
N ALA A 32 -4.56 -8.87 -15.29
CA ALA A 32 -5.19 -9.98 -14.57
C ALA A 32 -6.38 -9.54 -13.68
N LEU A 33 -6.43 -8.25 -13.31
CA LEU A 33 -7.50 -7.64 -12.52
C LEU A 33 -8.49 -6.83 -13.36
N ASP A 34 -8.32 -6.76 -14.68
CA ASP A 34 -9.09 -5.86 -15.56
C ASP A 34 -10.58 -6.22 -15.62
N ASN A 35 -10.96 -7.43 -15.18
CA ASN A 35 -12.35 -7.82 -14.97
C ASN A 35 -13.07 -7.01 -13.87
N PHE A 36 -12.36 -6.25 -13.04
CA PHE A 36 -12.99 -5.35 -12.08
C PHE A 36 -13.01 -3.92 -12.63
N ASP A 37 -14.19 -3.29 -12.63
CA ASP A 37 -14.27 -1.86 -12.90
C ASP A 37 -13.80 -1.02 -11.69
N VAL A 38 -13.82 0.30 -11.83
CA VAL A 38 -13.39 1.24 -10.78
C VAL A 38 -14.21 1.16 -9.48
N THR A 39 -15.38 0.52 -9.51
CA THR A 39 -16.22 0.28 -8.33
C THR A 39 -16.04 -1.13 -7.76
N GLY A 40 -15.22 -1.97 -8.39
CA GLY A 40 -15.04 -3.38 -8.04
C GLY A 40 -16.11 -4.31 -8.61
N LYS A 41 -16.94 -3.84 -9.54
CA LYS A 41 -17.93 -4.71 -10.20
C LYS A 41 -17.27 -5.54 -11.29
N TRP A 42 -17.66 -6.81 -11.38
CA TRP A 42 -17.20 -7.70 -12.43
C TRP A 42 -17.72 -7.27 -13.81
N ARG A 43 -16.83 -7.28 -14.81
CA ARG A 43 -17.09 -7.00 -16.21
C ARG A 43 -16.35 -7.99 -17.12
N SER A 44 -16.95 -8.25 -18.28
CA SER A 44 -16.39 -9.10 -19.34
C SER A 44 -16.11 -8.34 -20.64
N LEU A 45 -16.60 -7.10 -20.75
CA LEU A 45 -16.47 -6.25 -21.93
C LEU A 45 -15.90 -4.87 -21.54
N GLU A 46 -15.16 -4.28 -22.47
CA GLU A 46 -14.79 -2.86 -22.47
C GLU A 46 -15.20 -2.26 -23.82
N ASN A 47 -15.99 -1.19 -23.82
CA ASN A 47 -16.45 -0.53 -25.05
C ASN A 47 -17.12 -1.50 -26.06
N GLY A 48 -17.80 -2.54 -25.58
CA GLY A 48 -18.44 -3.57 -26.41
C GLY A 48 -17.49 -4.66 -26.93
N VAL A 49 -16.21 -4.63 -26.56
CA VAL A 49 -15.19 -5.62 -26.95
C VAL A 49 -14.88 -6.54 -25.77
N PRO A 50 -14.74 -7.86 -25.96
CA PRO A 50 -14.27 -8.77 -24.92
C PRO A 50 -12.95 -8.34 -24.30
N LEU A 51 -12.84 -8.50 -22.99
CA LEU A 51 -11.60 -8.25 -22.27
C LEU A 51 -10.53 -9.28 -22.60
N ASP A 52 -9.29 -8.80 -22.74
CA ASP A 52 -8.09 -9.63 -22.76
C ASP A 52 -7.26 -9.32 -21.52
N THR A 53 -7.38 -10.20 -20.53
CA THR A 53 -6.76 -10.09 -19.20
C THR A 53 -5.45 -10.85 -19.09
N ARG A 54 -4.98 -11.48 -20.18
CA ARG A 54 -3.77 -12.29 -20.18
C ARG A 54 -2.52 -11.42 -20.09
N GLY A 55 -1.56 -11.86 -19.30
CA GLY A 55 -0.21 -11.33 -19.25
C GLY A 55 0.76 -12.37 -18.70
N ASP A 56 2.04 -12.06 -18.79
CA ASP A 56 3.11 -12.87 -18.19
C ASP A 56 3.70 -12.07 -17.03
N PHE A 57 3.72 -12.66 -15.84
CA PHE A 57 4.36 -12.07 -14.69
C PHE A 57 5.86 -11.90 -14.93
N TYR A 58 6.55 -11.12 -14.09
CA TYR A 58 7.95 -10.74 -14.36
C TYR A 58 8.93 -11.92 -14.42
N ASP A 59 8.54 -13.09 -13.88
CA ASP A 59 9.28 -14.34 -13.90
C ASP A 59 8.84 -15.29 -15.03
N GLY A 60 7.91 -14.86 -15.89
CA GLY A 60 7.35 -15.64 -16.99
C GLY A 60 6.13 -16.48 -16.62
N THR A 61 5.64 -16.43 -15.37
CA THR A 61 4.41 -17.13 -14.99
C THR A 61 3.20 -16.53 -15.72
N PRO A 62 2.43 -17.30 -16.50
CA PRO A 62 1.21 -16.79 -17.13
C PRO A 62 0.16 -16.42 -16.08
N VAL A 63 -0.43 -15.24 -16.20
CA VAL A 63 -1.50 -14.73 -15.33
C VAL A 63 -2.62 -14.18 -16.20
N ALA A 64 -3.82 -14.76 -16.10
CA ALA A 64 -4.98 -14.32 -16.88
C ALA A 64 -6.17 -13.95 -16.01
N THR A 65 -6.19 -14.40 -14.75
CA THR A 65 -7.29 -14.17 -13.83
C THR A 65 -6.79 -13.65 -12.47
N PRO A 66 -7.68 -13.08 -11.64
CA PRO A 66 -7.33 -12.71 -10.27
C PRO A 66 -6.84 -13.89 -9.42
N ALA A 67 -7.32 -15.10 -9.72
CA ALA A 67 -6.89 -16.32 -9.04
C ALA A 67 -5.46 -16.69 -9.44
N ASP A 68 -5.12 -16.65 -10.73
CA ASP A 68 -3.76 -16.92 -11.23
C ASP A 68 -2.76 -15.92 -10.63
N LEU A 69 -3.15 -14.63 -10.56
CA LEU A 69 -2.33 -13.60 -9.94
C LEU A 69 -2.09 -13.89 -8.45
N SER A 70 -3.14 -14.30 -7.73
CA SER A 70 -3.03 -14.67 -6.31
C SER A 70 -2.09 -15.86 -6.13
N GLU A 71 -2.20 -16.90 -6.97
CA GLU A 71 -1.30 -18.04 -6.94
C GLU A 71 0.16 -17.64 -7.23
N ALA A 72 0.38 -16.82 -8.27
CA ALA A 72 1.71 -16.33 -8.63
C ALA A 72 2.37 -15.54 -7.50
N LEU A 73 1.62 -14.66 -6.83
CA LEU A 73 2.12 -13.90 -5.67
C LEU A 73 2.45 -14.81 -4.47
N LEU A 74 1.65 -15.84 -4.24
CA LEU A 74 1.84 -16.77 -3.12
C LEU A 74 3.04 -17.71 -3.31
N ARG A 75 3.55 -17.91 -4.54
CA ARG A 75 4.81 -18.64 -4.78
C ARG A 75 6.04 -17.94 -4.21
N ARG A 76 5.96 -16.61 -4.01
CA ARG A 76 7.02 -15.81 -3.39
C ARG A 76 6.41 -14.82 -2.39
N PRO A 77 5.97 -15.30 -1.21
CA PRO A 77 5.15 -14.51 -0.29
C PRO A 77 5.96 -13.42 0.45
N LEU A 78 7.28 -13.56 0.53
CA LEU A 78 8.12 -12.69 1.37
C LEU A 78 8.01 -11.19 1.05
N PRO A 79 8.10 -10.71 -0.21
CA PRO A 79 7.90 -9.30 -0.53
C PRO A 79 6.51 -8.80 -0.15
N LEU A 80 5.48 -9.60 -0.38
CA LEU A 80 4.09 -9.26 -0.04
C LEU A 80 3.91 -9.10 1.47
N VAL A 81 4.29 -10.12 2.25
CA VAL A 81 4.11 -10.12 3.71
C VAL A 81 4.99 -9.05 4.36
N ARG A 82 6.20 -8.82 3.84
CA ARG A 82 7.08 -7.77 4.34
C ARG A 82 6.51 -6.37 4.09
N ASN A 83 6.03 -6.09 2.88
CA ASN A 83 5.39 -4.81 2.58
C ASN A 83 4.10 -4.60 3.38
N PHE A 84 3.29 -5.65 3.54
CA PHE A 84 2.13 -5.62 4.42
C PHE A 84 2.52 -5.28 5.87
N THR A 85 3.57 -5.91 6.39
CA THR A 85 4.07 -5.68 7.76
C THR A 85 4.63 -4.26 7.94
N GLU A 86 5.32 -3.72 6.93
CA GLU A 86 5.79 -2.34 6.90
C GLU A 86 4.62 -1.34 6.99
N ASN A 87 3.60 -1.53 6.16
CA ASN A 87 2.41 -0.66 6.16
C ASN A 87 1.61 -0.80 7.46
N LEU A 88 1.47 -2.02 7.99
CA LEU A 88 0.83 -2.28 9.27
C LEU A 88 1.58 -1.60 10.43
N MET A 89 2.91 -1.69 10.44
CA MET A 89 3.76 -1.01 11.42
C MET A 89 3.61 0.51 11.29
N ALA A 90 3.66 1.07 10.08
CA ALA A 90 3.48 2.50 9.85
C ALA A 90 2.13 3.00 10.38
N TYR A 91 1.06 2.26 10.09
CA TYR A 91 -0.28 2.52 10.59
C TYR A 91 -0.34 2.49 12.13
N ALA A 92 0.19 1.43 12.74
CA ALA A 92 0.19 1.27 14.21
C ALA A 92 1.01 2.36 14.92
N LEU A 93 2.12 2.78 14.33
CA LEU A 93 2.99 3.81 14.90
C LEU A 93 2.49 5.23 14.65
N GLY A 94 1.61 5.44 13.68
CA GLY A 94 1.16 6.78 13.27
C GLY A 94 2.27 7.62 12.62
N ARG A 95 3.32 6.97 12.12
CA ARG A 95 4.46 7.58 11.40
C ARG A 95 4.96 6.64 10.32
N ARG A 96 5.74 7.17 9.38
CA ARG A 96 6.47 6.34 8.43
C ARG A 96 7.46 5.42 9.16
N VAL A 97 7.63 4.22 8.64
CA VAL A 97 8.70 3.29 9.02
C VAL A 97 10.04 3.87 8.58
N GLU A 98 11.02 3.80 9.45
CA GLU A 98 12.39 4.26 9.20
C GLU A 98 13.35 3.06 9.11
N HIS A 99 14.60 3.31 8.70
CA HIS A 99 15.59 2.24 8.52
C HIS A 99 15.80 1.41 9.81
N TYR A 100 15.65 2.02 10.99
CA TYR A 100 15.87 1.37 12.28
C TYR A 100 14.70 0.48 12.71
N ASP A 101 13.53 0.59 12.08
CA ASP A 101 12.39 -0.32 12.32
C ASP A 101 12.51 -1.63 11.51
N GLN A 102 13.32 -1.63 10.45
CA GLN A 102 13.48 -2.76 9.53
C GLN A 102 13.93 -4.07 10.18
N PRO A 103 14.82 -4.09 11.21
CA PRO A 103 15.12 -5.31 11.95
C PRO A 103 13.88 -5.92 12.62
N ALA A 104 13.02 -5.10 13.24
CA ALA A 104 11.79 -5.56 13.88
C ALA A 104 10.81 -6.13 12.85
N ILE A 105 10.64 -5.45 11.71
CA ILE A 105 9.80 -5.95 10.59
C ILE A 105 10.30 -7.32 10.10
N ARG A 106 11.61 -7.47 9.85
CA ARG A 106 12.16 -8.75 9.39
C ARG A 106 11.92 -9.88 10.40
N GLU A 107 12.09 -9.59 11.69
CA GLU A 107 11.86 -10.57 12.74
C GLU A 107 10.38 -10.96 12.85
N ILE A 108 9.46 -10.00 12.74
CA ILE A 108 8.01 -10.26 12.72
C ILE A 108 7.65 -11.16 11.54
N VAL A 109 8.14 -10.84 10.34
CA VAL A 109 7.88 -11.63 9.12
C VAL A 109 8.45 -13.05 9.24
N ARG A 110 9.68 -13.19 9.76
CA ARG A 110 10.31 -14.51 10.01
C ARG A 110 9.52 -15.35 11.02
N ARG A 111 8.96 -14.73 12.06
CA ARG A 111 8.07 -15.44 13.00
C ARG A 111 6.77 -15.86 12.31
N ALA A 112 6.17 -14.97 11.52
CA ALA A 112 4.94 -15.27 10.81
C ALA A 112 5.10 -16.42 9.81
N GLU A 113 6.29 -16.60 9.21
CA GLU A 113 6.58 -17.74 8.34
C GLU A 113 6.39 -19.10 9.05
N HIS A 114 6.67 -19.19 10.35
CA HIS A 114 6.43 -20.41 11.13
C HIS A 114 4.94 -20.65 11.46
N ASP A 115 4.10 -19.62 11.31
CA ASP A 115 2.66 -19.63 11.58
C ASP A 115 1.84 -19.43 10.30
N ASP A 116 2.30 -19.91 9.14
CA ASP A 116 1.63 -19.79 7.84
C ASP A 116 1.21 -18.34 7.49
N TYR A 117 2.03 -17.37 7.86
CA TYR A 117 1.82 -15.93 7.66
C TYR A 117 0.49 -15.40 8.21
N ARG A 118 -0.03 -15.99 9.29
CA ARG A 118 -1.27 -15.52 9.93
C ARG A 118 -1.20 -14.04 10.27
N VAL A 119 -2.24 -13.31 9.87
CA VAL A 119 -2.38 -11.87 10.16
C VAL A 119 -2.31 -11.60 11.66
N SER A 120 -2.84 -12.50 12.51
CA SER A 120 -2.73 -12.39 13.97
C SER A 120 -1.27 -12.35 14.45
N THR A 121 -0.39 -13.17 13.87
CA THR A 121 1.04 -13.20 14.23
C THR A 121 1.73 -11.89 13.84
N LEU A 122 1.37 -11.32 12.68
CA LEU A 122 1.89 -10.02 12.24
C LEU A 122 1.44 -8.88 13.15
N VAL A 123 0.14 -8.83 13.50
CA VAL A 123 -0.42 -7.82 14.41
C VAL A 123 0.22 -7.91 15.79
N LEU A 124 0.30 -9.12 16.36
CA LEU A 124 0.93 -9.33 17.67
C LEU A 124 2.43 -8.99 17.63
N GLY A 125 3.11 -9.30 16.52
CA GLY A 125 4.50 -8.92 16.31
C GLY A 125 4.71 -7.40 16.34
N VAL A 126 3.85 -6.64 15.66
CA VAL A 126 3.88 -5.17 15.67
C VAL A 126 3.61 -4.62 17.07
N VAL A 127 2.53 -5.06 17.73
CA VAL A 127 2.16 -4.61 19.08
C VAL A 127 3.23 -4.99 20.12
N GLY A 128 3.90 -6.13 19.93
CA GLY A 128 4.98 -6.61 20.78
C GLY A 128 6.32 -5.91 20.58
N SER A 129 6.48 -5.13 19.52
CA SER A 129 7.75 -4.47 19.17
C SER A 129 8.11 -3.30 20.08
N ASP A 130 9.40 -3.03 20.25
CA ASP A 130 9.88 -1.87 21.02
C ASP A 130 9.42 -0.55 20.39
N ALA A 131 9.38 -0.49 19.06
CA ALA A 131 8.90 0.68 18.32
C ALA A 131 7.47 1.08 18.74
N PHE A 132 6.60 0.09 18.98
CA PHE A 132 5.24 0.30 19.44
C PHE A 132 5.18 0.57 20.95
N ARG A 133 5.83 -0.28 21.75
CA ARG A 133 5.70 -0.28 23.23
C ARG A 133 6.44 0.87 23.92
N MET A 134 7.54 1.34 23.34
CA MET A 134 8.37 2.41 23.90
C MET A 134 8.06 3.78 23.29
N ARG A 135 6.94 3.88 22.55
CA ARG A 135 6.48 5.16 22.01
C ARG A 135 6.13 6.09 23.17
N ARG A 136 6.96 7.10 23.40
CA ARG A 136 6.63 8.17 24.35
C ARG A 136 5.39 8.89 23.84
N ALA A 137 4.37 8.99 24.68
CA ALA A 137 3.25 9.89 24.40
C ALA A 137 3.82 11.32 24.28
N ALA A 138 3.40 12.05 23.24
CA ALA A 138 3.59 13.50 23.26
C ALA A 138 2.93 14.03 24.53
N ALA A 139 3.63 14.87 25.29
CA ALA A 139 3.01 15.56 26.41
C ALA A 139 1.74 16.23 25.91
N PRO A 140 0.60 16.12 26.63
CA PRO A 140 -0.62 16.80 26.22
C PRO A 140 -0.27 18.27 26.01
N ALA A 141 -0.66 18.82 24.86
CA ALA A 141 -0.49 20.24 24.59
C ALA A 141 -1.15 21.00 25.75
N ALA A 142 -0.35 21.72 26.53
CA ALA A 142 -0.86 22.54 27.61
C ALA A 142 -1.95 23.43 27.02
N ALA A 143 -3.17 23.29 27.53
CA ALA A 143 -4.29 24.15 27.16
C ALA A 143 -3.79 25.59 27.33
N GLN A 144 -3.73 26.34 26.22
CA GLN A 144 -3.47 27.77 26.29
C GLN A 144 -4.69 28.38 26.97
N GLU A 145 -4.59 28.60 28.28
CA GLU A 145 -5.52 29.47 28.99
C GLU A 145 -5.44 30.84 28.34
N SER A 146 -6.51 31.21 27.62
CA SER A 146 -6.68 32.54 27.06
C SER A 146 -6.73 33.54 28.21
N GLY A 147 -5.59 34.18 28.50
CA GLY A 147 -5.47 35.20 29.52
C GLY A 147 -6.45 36.35 29.27
N ALA A 148 -7.31 36.60 30.25
CA ALA A 148 -8.23 37.72 30.30
C ALA A 148 -7.49 39.05 30.09
N ALA A 149 -8.02 39.89 29.18
CA ALA A 149 -7.55 41.24 28.96
C ALA A 149 -7.75 42.09 30.24
N ARG A 150 -6.67 42.75 30.70
CA ARG A 150 -6.74 43.78 31.75
C ARG A 150 -7.19 45.13 31.14
N PRO A 151 -8.03 45.92 31.82
CA PRO A 151 -8.41 47.25 31.35
C PRO A 151 -7.24 48.24 31.48
N ASP A 152 -7.12 49.11 30.47
CA ASP A 152 -6.08 50.15 30.32
C ASP A 152 -6.36 51.31 31.30
N GLU A 153 -5.60 51.37 32.40
CA GLU A 153 -5.48 52.57 33.24
C GLU A 153 -4.35 53.44 32.71
N ARG A 154 -4.71 54.49 31.96
CA ARG A 154 -3.81 55.62 31.70
C ARG A 154 -4.47 56.95 32.09
N ASN A 155 -4.34 57.22 33.39
CA ASN A 155 -3.96 58.47 34.04
C ASN A 155 -4.15 59.79 33.26
N GLY A 156 -5.00 60.67 33.81
CA GLY A 156 -5.08 62.08 33.42
C GLY A 156 -3.92 62.94 33.94
N ARG A 157 -3.73 64.09 33.28
CA ARG A 157 -3.28 65.41 33.77
C ARG A 157 -2.54 66.18 32.66
N ARG A 158 -3.24 67.10 32.01
CA ARG A 158 -3.02 68.57 32.07
C ARG A 158 -4.01 69.27 31.16
#